data_AF-A0A2D5YZ48-F1
#
_entry.id   AF-A0A2D5YZ48-F1
#
_cell.length_a   1.000
_cell.length_b   1.000
_cell.length_c   1.000
_cell.angle_alpha   90.00
_cell.angle_beta   90.00
_cell.angle_gamma   90.00
#
_symmetry.space_group_name_H-M   'P 1'
#
loop_
_entity.id
_entity.type
_entity.pdbx_description
1 polymer ?
#
loop_
_entity_poly.entity_id
_entity_poly.type
_entity_poly.pdbx_seq_one_letter_code
_entity_poly.pdbx_strand_id
1 'polypeptide(L)'
;MSRTPEPRHLMAGALAVILSVASAAMAQDRPGINLAEQRWQDRAYGLTMRPPVGWSTFRHTADVYLARFVDDRDRLELRIAVRQLNRPLDLEQIVDSFLKELQSTTPAIELFDPVKRRVDSYDAMVLYVQIPNVNNVTMRGHAFVAIAPQQYVTVELYGSRIDSHEIQALLPAILDTLTIADQQELARKRKAALDLGEAWLGSLTTKRLHDVLNKPKSYRMIQDAKDIGYMHVQESSTTVHGKRGVRIAVQWHMEVDGTQVGAKLQYFVADLDQSEIWQIATTRRAAPVAGQRDPRIERTIESGTRRGSVLTVRMEIDKGTRRNRADTPPPRDGTILRPEDPRARVQKRPVPSTGYLTQVHAWLLPRLLPPDQPATYGFYWYHPDRKVVTFREEQVTPAITGFELMSRPSANEFPQTLHCDADGLITQHDVAPGILLVPADPKVIKRLWIGR
;
A
#
# COMPACT_ATOMS: atom_id res chain seq x y z
N MET A 1 -0.86 -52.24 -52.07
CA MET A 1 -0.62 -50.80 -52.26
C MET A 1 -1.61 -50.03 -51.41
N SER A 2 -1.21 -49.58 -50.22
CA SER A 2 -2.07 -48.78 -49.32
C SER A 2 -1.17 -47.84 -48.52
N ARG A 3 -1.28 -46.55 -48.80
CA ARG A 3 -0.48 -45.47 -48.19
C ARG A 3 -0.98 -45.16 -46.79
N THR A 4 -0.06 -45.10 -45.85
CA THR A 4 -0.19 -44.49 -44.52
C THR A 4 -0.31 -42.96 -44.64
N PRO A 5 -1.11 -42.27 -43.81
CA PRO A 5 -1.11 -40.81 -43.75
C PRO A 5 -0.10 -40.30 -42.71
N GLU A 6 0.70 -39.31 -43.11
CA GLU A 6 1.58 -38.50 -42.26
C GLU A 6 0.79 -37.51 -41.39
N PRO A 7 1.35 -37.09 -40.23
CA PRO A 7 0.77 -36.03 -39.42
C PRO A 7 1.21 -34.64 -39.93
N ARG A 8 0.22 -33.78 -40.21
CA ARG A 8 0.42 -32.36 -40.53
C ARG A 8 0.63 -31.54 -39.25
N HIS A 9 1.79 -30.92 -39.13
CA HIS A 9 2.04 -29.79 -38.23
C HIS A 9 1.31 -28.53 -38.75
N LEU A 10 0.52 -27.87 -37.89
CA LEU A 10 -0.03 -26.51 -38.08
C LEU A 10 0.37 -25.72 -36.81
N MET A 11 1.48 -24.98 -36.86
CA MET A 11 1.58 -23.54 -37.16
C MET A 11 0.74 -22.60 -36.28
N ALA A 12 1.48 -21.93 -35.38
CA ALA A 12 1.52 -20.48 -35.18
C ALA A 12 0.18 -19.76 -34.96
N GLY A 13 -0.25 -19.71 -33.70
CA GLY A 13 -1.21 -18.72 -33.22
C GLY A 13 -0.54 -17.35 -33.10
N ALA A 14 -1.01 -16.40 -33.89
CA ALA A 14 -0.56 -15.01 -33.90
C ALA A 14 -0.82 -14.33 -32.55
N LEU A 15 0.26 -13.85 -31.93
CA LEU A 15 0.23 -12.95 -30.78
C LEU A 15 -0.20 -11.56 -31.29
N ALA A 16 -1.46 -11.18 -31.08
CA ALA A 16 -1.91 -9.82 -31.33
C ALA A 16 -1.37 -8.90 -30.22
N VAL A 17 -0.19 -8.33 -30.44
CA VAL A 17 0.30 -7.19 -29.67
C VAL A 17 -0.53 -5.98 -30.11
N ILE A 18 -1.50 -5.59 -29.29
CA ILE A 18 -2.11 -4.26 -29.40
C ILE A 18 -1.07 -3.25 -28.93
N LEU A 19 -0.23 -2.80 -29.87
CA LEU A 19 0.53 -1.57 -29.72
C LEU A 19 -0.48 -0.42 -29.73
N SER A 20 -0.91 0.00 -28.54
CA SER A 20 -1.46 1.34 -28.36
C SER A 20 -0.35 2.33 -28.69
N VAL A 21 -0.31 2.79 -29.94
CA VAL A 21 0.48 3.95 -30.34
C VAL A 21 -0.12 5.12 -29.58
N ALA A 22 0.45 5.42 -28.41
CA ALA A 22 0.14 6.63 -27.69
C ALA A 22 0.40 7.80 -28.64
N SER A 23 -0.65 8.56 -28.93
CA SER A 23 -0.52 9.87 -29.54
C SER A 23 0.32 10.73 -28.59
N ALA A 24 1.63 10.75 -28.81
CA ALA A 24 2.51 11.79 -28.32
C ALA A 24 2.17 13.06 -29.11
N ALA A 25 1.02 13.66 -28.82
CA ALA A 25 0.74 15.02 -29.22
C ALA A 25 1.85 15.89 -28.61
N MET A 26 2.52 16.65 -29.47
CA MET A 26 3.66 17.47 -29.12
C MET A 26 3.25 18.46 -28.03
N ALA A 27 3.61 18.17 -26.78
CA ALA A 27 3.71 19.19 -25.75
C ALA A 27 4.85 20.11 -26.20
N GLN A 28 4.51 21.24 -26.83
CA GLN A 28 5.47 22.30 -27.09
C GLN A 28 6.10 22.68 -25.74
N ASP A 29 7.42 22.61 -25.65
CA ASP A 29 8.21 23.13 -24.54
C ASP A 29 7.79 24.57 -24.28
N ARG A 30 6.94 24.78 -23.26
CA ARG A 30 6.71 26.12 -22.72
C ARG A 30 8.01 26.50 -22.04
N PRO A 31 8.73 27.54 -22.51
CA PRO A 31 10.03 27.89 -21.98
C PRO A 31 9.91 28.18 -20.48
N GLY A 32 10.53 27.33 -19.65
CA GLY A 32 10.71 27.56 -18.22
C GLY A 32 10.13 26.52 -17.24
N ILE A 33 9.24 25.61 -17.65
CA ILE A 33 8.68 24.59 -16.73
C ILE A 33 9.34 23.24 -16.95
N ASN A 34 10.21 22.84 -16.01
CA ASN A 34 10.85 21.53 -16.04
C ASN A 34 10.03 20.50 -15.25
N LEU A 35 9.39 19.56 -15.95
CA LEU A 35 8.71 18.40 -15.35
C LEU A 35 9.61 17.17 -15.39
N ALA A 36 9.53 16.32 -14.36
CA ALA A 36 10.33 15.10 -14.25
C ALA A 36 10.00 14.12 -15.37
N GLU A 37 11.03 13.44 -15.90
CA GLU A 37 10.83 12.38 -16.89
C GLU A 37 10.06 11.20 -16.29
N GLN A 38 10.40 10.84 -15.05
CA GLN A 38 9.73 9.80 -14.29
C GLN A 38 8.33 10.26 -13.87
N ARG A 39 7.32 9.48 -14.28
CA ARG A 39 5.93 9.74 -13.93
C ARG A 39 5.65 9.25 -12.51
N TRP A 40 4.98 10.07 -11.71
CA TRP A 40 4.26 9.59 -10.54
C TRP A 40 3.05 8.78 -11.00
N GLN A 41 2.72 7.72 -10.26
CA GLN A 41 1.58 6.84 -10.55
C GLN A 41 0.83 6.47 -9.27
N ASP A 42 -0.50 6.56 -9.35
CA ASP A 42 -1.47 5.96 -8.45
C ASP A 42 -2.23 4.85 -9.19
N ARG A 43 -2.21 3.63 -8.66
CA ARG A 43 -2.88 2.47 -9.28
C ARG A 43 -4.32 2.28 -8.80
N ALA A 44 -4.71 2.88 -7.67
CA ALA A 44 -6.08 2.82 -7.17
C ALA A 44 -7.08 3.54 -8.07
N TYR A 45 -6.62 4.57 -8.76
CA TYR A 45 -7.45 5.35 -9.67
C TYR A 45 -6.84 5.44 -11.07
N GLY A 46 -5.72 4.76 -11.31
CA GLY A 46 -5.03 4.73 -12.60
C GLY A 46 -4.55 6.10 -13.04
N LEU A 47 -4.14 6.94 -12.07
CA LEU A 47 -3.63 8.29 -12.34
C LEU A 47 -2.14 8.21 -12.60
N THR A 48 -1.66 8.88 -13.64
CA THR A 48 -0.21 9.13 -13.79
C THR A 48 0.04 10.55 -14.25
N MET A 49 1.09 11.18 -13.75
CA MET A 49 1.49 12.54 -14.15
C MET A 49 2.99 12.75 -13.96
N ARG A 50 3.54 13.78 -14.59
CA ARG A 50 4.93 14.21 -14.35
C ARG A 50 4.95 15.32 -13.29
N PRO A 51 5.48 15.08 -12.07
CA PRO A 51 5.67 16.15 -11.11
C PRO A 51 6.79 17.10 -11.57
N PRO A 52 6.90 18.31 -11.01
CA PRO A 52 8.04 19.20 -11.29
C PRO A 52 9.39 18.59 -10.88
N VAL A 53 10.47 18.92 -11.60
CA VAL A 53 11.83 18.42 -11.30
C VAL A 53 12.30 18.93 -9.94
N GLY A 54 12.93 18.05 -9.15
CA GLY A 54 13.55 18.41 -7.87
C GLY A 54 12.58 18.50 -6.70
N TRP A 55 11.28 18.29 -6.92
CA TRP A 55 10.29 18.33 -5.84
C TRP A 55 10.29 17.03 -5.02
N SER A 56 10.24 17.19 -3.71
CA SER A 56 10.13 16.09 -2.76
C SER A 56 8.72 15.48 -2.81
N THR A 57 8.62 14.15 -2.94
CA THR A 57 7.33 13.45 -3.02
C THR A 57 6.99 12.76 -1.71
N PHE A 58 5.81 13.06 -1.17
CA PHE A 58 5.25 12.43 0.02
C PHE A 58 3.96 11.68 -0.35
N ARG A 59 3.92 10.38 -0.09
CA ARG A 59 2.71 9.54 -0.27
C ARG A 59 1.96 9.42 1.05
N HIS A 60 0.63 9.42 1.00
CA HIS A 60 -0.27 9.23 2.15
C HIS A 60 0.10 10.09 3.35
N THR A 61 -0.04 11.40 3.20
CA THR A 61 -0.12 12.31 4.34
C THR A 61 -1.34 11.94 5.20
N ALA A 62 -1.37 12.32 6.47
CA ALA A 62 -2.54 12.10 7.35
C ALA A 62 -3.84 12.71 6.77
N ASP A 63 -3.68 13.67 5.86
CA ASP A 63 -4.72 14.34 5.10
C ASP A 63 -4.99 13.57 3.80
N VAL A 64 -6.26 13.44 3.43
CA VAL A 64 -6.99 12.69 2.36
C VAL A 64 -6.34 12.62 0.94
N TYR A 65 -5.13 13.14 0.76
CA TYR A 65 -4.37 13.19 -0.47
C TYR A 65 -3.68 11.85 -0.82
N LEU A 66 -3.72 11.52 -2.11
CA LEU A 66 -2.97 10.41 -2.70
C LEU A 66 -1.47 10.71 -2.74
N ALA A 67 -1.13 11.96 -3.05
CA ALA A 67 0.25 12.45 -3.07
C ALA A 67 0.32 13.94 -2.76
N ARG A 68 1.45 14.32 -2.18
CA ARG A 68 1.87 15.69 -1.92
C ARG A 68 3.29 15.85 -2.47
N PHE A 69 3.52 16.93 -3.20
CA PHE A 69 4.83 17.30 -3.72
C PHE A 69 5.18 18.68 -3.21
N VAL A 70 6.41 18.87 -2.75
CA VAL A 70 6.86 20.12 -2.12
C VAL A 70 8.14 20.59 -2.80
N ASP A 71 8.17 21.87 -3.15
CA ASP A 71 9.39 22.58 -3.50
C ASP A 71 10.07 23.09 -2.22
N ASP A 72 11.27 22.58 -1.92
CA ASP A 72 12.02 22.99 -0.74
C ASP A 72 12.56 24.44 -0.86
N ARG A 73 12.56 25.03 -2.05
CA ARG A 73 13.08 26.38 -2.32
C ARG A 73 11.99 27.44 -2.27
N ASP A 74 10.92 27.20 -3.02
CA ASP A 74 9.92 28.23 -3.35
C ASP A 74 8.59 28.04 -2.59
N ARG A 75 8.56 27.07 -1.66
CA ARG A 75 7.39 26.73 -0.83
C ARG A 75 6.12 26.44 -1.64
N LEU A 76 6.29 26.08 -2.92
CA LEU A 76 5.20 25.58 -3.74
C LEU A 76 4.82 24.18 -3.26
N GLU A 77 3.52 23.93 -3.26
CA GLU A 77 2.99 22.66 -2.83
C GLU A 77 1.90 22.18 -3.78
N LEU A 78 2.09 20.99 -4.34
CA LEU A 78 1.13 20.31 -5.20
C LEU A 78 0.49 19.16 -4.43
N ARG A 79 -0.84 19.09 -4.41
CA ARG A 79 -1.59 18.01 -3.78
C ARG A 79 -2.53 17.38 -4.77
N ILE A 80 -2.69 16.06 -4.65
CA ILE A 80 -3.61 15.28 -5.47
C ILE A 80 -4.48 14.45 -4.56
N ALA A 81 -5.80 14.54 -4.71
CA ALA A 81 -6.73 13.65 -4.05
C ALA A 81 -7.77 13.13 -5.04
N VAL A 82 -8.38 12.00 -4.70
CA VAL A 82 -9.63 11.56 -5.31
C VAL A 82 -10.72 11.70 -4.27
N ARG A 83 -11.82 12.34 -4.67
CA ARG A 83 -12.97 12.62 -3.83
C ARG A 83 -14.14 11.77 -4.30
N GLN A 84 -14.83 11.17 -3.34
CA GLN A 84 -16.07 10.43 -3.55
C GLN A 84 -17.24 11.33 -3.18
N LEU A 85 -18.23 11.39 -4.07
CA LEU A 85 -19.50 12.05 -3.83
C LEU A 85 -20.54 11.04 -3.35
N ASN A 86 -21.45 11.49 -2.48
CA ASN A 86 -22.59 10.68 -2.02
C ASN A 86 -23.71 10.58 -3.07
N ARG A 87 -23.68 11.46 -4.08
CA ARG A 87 -24.59 11.49 -5.23
C ARG A 87 -23.85 12.03 -6.45
N PRO A 88 -24.28 11.71 -7.68
CA PRO A 88 -23.68 12.31 -8.85
C PRO A 88 -23.88 13.84 -8.86
N LEU A 89 -22.80 14.58 -9.12
CA LEU A 89 -22.81 16.03 -9.35
C LEU A 89 -22.05 16.31 -10.64
N ASP A 90 -22.50 17.31 -11.40
CA ASP A 90 -21.70 17.85 -12.51
C ASP A 90 -20.53 18.70 -11.98
N LEU A 91 -19.60 19.06 -12.87
CA LEU A 91 -18.40 19.81 -12.47
C LEU A 91 -18.74 21.21 -11.95
N GLU A 92 -19.74 21.86 -12.53
CA GLU A 92 -20.21 23.18 -12.10
C GLU A 92 -20.74 23.14 -10.67
N GLN A 93 -21.52 22.12 -10.31
CA GLN A 93 -22.03 21.90 -8.97
C GLN A 93 -20.90 21.57 -7.97
N ILE A 94 -19.89 20.80 -8.40
CA ILE A 94 -18.70 20.52 -7.59
C ILE A 94 -17.95 21.83 -7.30
N VAL A 95 -17.71 22.65 -8.32
CA VAL A 95 -17.02 23.94 -8.19
C VAL A 95 -17.83 24.91 -7.33
N ASP A 96 -19.13 25.03 -7.54
CA ASP A 96 -20.01 25.89 -6.73
C ASP A 96 -20.03 25.47 -5.26
N SER A 97 -20.11 24.16 -4.99
CA SER A 97 -20.04 23.63 -3.62
C SER A 97 -18.69 23.96 -2.95
N PHE A 98 -17.59 23.78 -3.70
CA PHE A 98 -16.24 24.13 -3.23
C PHE A 98 -16.11 25.63 -2.95
N LEU A 99 -16.61 26.50 -3.83
CA LEU A 99 -16.53 27.95 -3.66
C LEU A 99 -17.34 28.42 -2.44
N LYS A 100 -18.53 27.85 -2.21
CA LYS A 100 -19.33 28.12 -1.01
C LYS A 100 -18.60 27.73 0.26
N GLU A 101 -17.97 26.55 0.30
CA GLU A 101 -17.16 26.11 1.43
C GLU A 101 -15.96 27.05 1.65
N LEU A 102 -15.26 27.41 0.57
CA LEU A 102 -14.11 28.30 0.64
C LEU A 102 -14.48 29.71 1.12
N GLN A 103 -15.55 30.30 0.60
CA GLN A 103 -16.05 31.62 1.03
C GLN A 103 -16.51 31.61 2.49
N SER A 104 -17.09 30.50 2.96
CA SER A 104 -17.51 30.36 4.36
C SER A 104 -16.34 30.35 5.35
N THR A 105 -15.18 29.83 4.92
CA THR A 105 -13.97 29.75 5.75
C THR A 105 -13.04 30.94 5.55
N THR A 106 -13.13 31.60 4.39
CA THR A 106 -12.25 32.70 3.97
C THR A 106 -13.08 33.76 3.24
N PRO A 107 -13.66 34.76 3.93
CA PRO A 107 -14.62 35.68 3.33
C PRO A 107 -14.00 36.69 2.35
N ALA A 108 -12.68 36.88 2.36
CA ALA A 108 -11.98 37.88 1.56
C ALA A 108 -11.30 37.31 0.29
N ILE A 109 -11.82 36.23 -0.29
CA ILE A 109 -11.20 35.66 -1.51
C ILE A 109 -11.48 36.49 -2.76
N GLU A 110 -10.47 36.63 -3.61
CA GLU A 110 -10.62 37.09 -4.99
C GLU A 110 -10.60 35.87 -5.92
N LEU A 111 -11.69 35.69 -6.66
CA LEU A 111 -11.93 34.55 -7.54
C LEU A 111 -11.63 34.92 -8.99
N PHE A 112 -10.87 34.07 -9.68
CA PHE A 112 -10.73 34.11 -11.13
C PHE A 112 -11.78 33.22 -11.78
N ASP A 113 -12.22 33.60 -12.99
CA ASP A 113 -13.22 32.84 -13.72
C ASP A 113 -12.80 31.37 -13.92
N PRO A 114 -13.66 30.40 -13.57
CA PRO A 114 -13.38 29.00 -13.85
C PRO A 114 -13.25 28.73 -15.35
N VAL A 115 -12.18 28.04 -15.74
CA VAL A 115 -11.89 27.65 -17.12
C VAL A 115 -12.23 26.17 -17.31
N LYS A 116 -13.14 25.88 -18.23
CA LYS A 116 -13.40 24.52 -18.69
C LYS A 116 -12.25 24.05 -19.57
N ARG A 117 -11.79 22.82 -19.35
CA ARG A 117 -10.76 22.18 -20.17
C ARG A 117 -10.95 20.67 -20.21
N ARG A 118 -10.18 20.02 -21.08
CA ARG A 118 -10.03 18.57 -21.09
C ARG A 118 -8.71 18.20 -20.41
N VAL A 119 -8.73 17.12 -19.63
CA VAL A 119 -7.55 16.48 -19.06
C VAL A 119 -7.64 15.02 -19.47
N ASP A 120 -6.74 14.60 -20.36
CA ASP A 120 -6.85 13.32 -21.07
C ASP A 120 -8.23 13.21 -21.77
N SER A 121 -9.01 12.18 -21.45
CA SER A 121 -10.36 11.94 -21.96
C SER A 121 -11.48 12.38 -21.01
N TYR A 122 -11.17 13.22 -20.01
CA TYR A 122 -12.13 13.67 -19.01
C TYR A 122 -12.35 15.18 -19.02
N ASP A 123 -13.57 15.59 -18.67
CA ASP A 123 -13.91 16.99 -18.47
C ASP A 123 -13.30 17.48 -17.15
N ALA A 124 -12.82 18.73 -17.19
CA ALA A 124 -12.25 19.38 -16.04
C ALA A 124 -12.61 20.86 -15.97
N MET A 125 -12.65 21.37 -14.73
CA MET A 125 -12.70 22.80 -14.45
C MET A 125 -11.46 23.21 -13.66
N VAL A 126 -10.80 24.28 -14.10
CA VAL A 126 -9.67 24.88 -13.41
C VAL A 126 -10.09 26.26 -12.92
N LEU A 127 -9.83 26.57 -11.67
CA LEU A 127 -10.04 27.91 -11.13
C LEU A 127 -8.84 28.33 -10.30
N TYR A 128 -8.68 29.63 -10.18
CA TYR A 128 -7.65 30.22 -9.33
C TYR A 128 -8.31 31.12 -8.29
N VAL A 129 -7.74 31.13 -7.09
CA VAL A 129 -8.19 32.01 -6.00
C VAL A 129 -7.00 32.69 -5.36
N GLN A 130 -7.16 33.99 -5.10
CA GLN A 130 -6.26 34.73 -4.23
C GLN A 130 -6.89 34.87 -2.85
N ILE A 131 -6.13 34.47 -1.84
CA ILE A 131 -6.52 34.52 -0.43
C ILE A 131 -5.62 35.55 0.25
N PRO A 132 -6.15 36.73 0.61
CA PRO A 132 -5.41 37.68 1.42
C PRO A 132 -5.30 37.16 2.86
N ASN A 133 -4.08 37.06 3.36
CA ASN A 133 -3.77 36.88 4.77
C ASN A 133 -3.16 38.19 5.32
N VAL A 134 -3.05 38.28 6.65
CA VAL A 134 -2.59 39.49 7.36
C VAL A 134 -1.26 40.03 6.82
N ASN A 135 -0.33 39.15 6.40
CA ASN A 135 1.03 39.54 5.98
C ASN A 135 1.41 39.11 4.55
N ASN A 136 0.56 38.34 3.87
CA ASN A 136 0.84 37.87 2.51
C ASN A 136 -0.47 37.57 1.78
N VAL A 137 -0.43 37.57 0.46
CA VAL A 137 -1.50 36.99 -0.35
C VAL A 137 -1.01 35.63 -0.81
N THR A 138 -1.85 34.62 -0.67
CA THR A 138 -1.61 33.25 -1.16
C THR A 138 -2.40 33.07 -2.45
N MET A 139 -1.75 32.51 -3.47
CA MET A 139 -2.44 32.10 -4.70
C MET A 139 -2.64 30.59 -4.66
N ARG A 140 -3.82 30.13 -5.07
CA ARG A 140 -4.13 28.71 -5.20
C ARG A 140 -4.74 28.42 -6.55
N GLY A 141 -4.20 27.44 -7.25
CA GLY A 141 -4.81 26.84 -8.42
C GLY A 141 -5.50 25.53 -8.03
N HIS A 142 -6.76 25.37 -8.44
CA HIS A 142 -7.53 24.15 -8.24
C HIS A 142 -7.98 23.61 -9.58
N ALA A 143 -7.79 22.31 -9.80
CA ALA A 143 -8.37 21.60 -10.93
C ALA A 143 -9.25 20.45 -10.44
N PHE A 144 -10.44 20.36 -10.99
CA PHE A 144 -11.43 19.32 -10.72
C PHE A 144 -11.63 18.51 -11.98
N VAL A 145 -11.32 17.21 -11.96
CA VAL A 145 -11.44 16.32 -13.13
C VAL A 145 -12.46 15.23 -12.81
N ALA A 146 -13.58 15.19 -13.52
CA ALA A 146 -14.64 14.20 -13.27
C ALA A 146 -14.25 12.86 -13.89
N ILE A 147 -13.88 11.87 -13.07
CA ILE A 147 -13.36 10.57 -13.52
C ILE A 147 -14.39 9.44 -13.51
N ALA A 148 -15.50 9.63 -12.78
CA ALA A 148 -16.67 8.77 -12.77
C ALA A 148 -17.89 9.56 -12.24
N PRO A 149 -19.13 9.06 -12.40
CA PRO A 149 -20.34 9.82 -12.02
C PRO A 149 -20.36 10.34 -10.58
N GLN A 150 -19.65 9.69 -9.65
CA GLN A 150 -19.58 10.08 -8.24
C GLN A 150 -18.13 10.29 -7.77
N GLN A 151 -17.18 10.46 -8.69
CA GLN A 151 -15.76 10.58 -8.36
C GLN A 151 -15.09 11.65 -9.18
N TYR A 152 -14.26 12.45 -8.51
CA TYR A 152 -13.43 13.44 -9.18
C TYR A 152 -12.04 13.49 -8.56
N VAL A 153 -11.05 13.86 -9.38
CA VAL A 153 -9.69 14.17 -8.95
C VAL A 153 -9.62 15.65 -8.63
N THR A 154 -9.03 16.01 -7.50
CA THR A 154 -8.60 17.37 -7.20
C THR A 154 -7.09 17.46 -7.33
N VAL A 155 -6.61 18.36 -8.19
CA VAL A 155 -5.20 18.76 -8.25
C VAL A 155 -5.12 20.20 -7.75
N GLU A 156 -4.40 20.40 -6.65
CA GLU A 156 -4.32 21.67 -5.94
C GLU A 156 -2.87 22.12 -5.93
N LEU A 157 -2.60 23.34 -6.40
CA LEU A 157 -1.27 23.95 -6.38
C LEU A 157 -1.31 25.22 -5.54
N TYR A 158 -0.46 25.28 -4.52
CA TYR A 158 -0.40 26.38 -3.55
C TYR A 158 0.94 27.09 -3.63
N GLY A 159 0.93 28.41 -3.48
CA GLY A 159 2.14 29.22 -3.36
C GLY A 159 1.86 30.64 -2.88
N SER A 160 2.91 31.46 -2.77
CA SER A 160 2.76 32.87 -2.43
C SER A 160 2.25 33.67 -3.64
N ARG A 161 1.75 34.90 -3.44
CA ARG A 161 1.26 35.77 -4.54
C ARG A 161 2.35 36.13 -5.55
N ILE A 162 3.61 36.17 -5.11
CA ILE A 162 4.75 36.39 -6.01
C ILE A 162 4.78 35.32 -7.10
N ASP A 163 4.26 34.13 -6.79
CA ASP A 163 4.27 32.96 -7.65
C ASP A 163 2.99 32.85 -8.50
N SER A 164 2.16 33.89 -8.59
CA SER A 164 0.86 33.81 -9.28
C SER A 164 0.98 33.44 -10.76
N HIS A 165 1.93 34.03 -11.48
CA HIS A 165 2.23 33.67 -12.86
C HIS A 165 2.79 32.24 -12.96
N GLU A 166 3.63 31.85 -12.01
CA GLU A 166 4.20 30.50 -11.96
C GLU A 166 3.13 29.45 -11.72
N ILE A 167 2.21 29.64 -10.77
CA ILE A 167 1.08 28.74 -10.50
C ILE A 167 0.16 28.64 -11.73
N GLN A 168 -0.13 29.77 -12.38
CA GLN A 168 -0.95 29.81 -13.59
C GLN A 168 -0.28 29.12 -14.79
N ALA A 169 1.05 29.07 -14.84
CA ALA A 169 1.78 28.36 -15.88
C ALA A 169 1.98 26.87 -15.55
N LEU A 170 2.33 26.56 -14.29
CA LEU A 170 2.71 25.25 -13.79
C LEU A 170 1.54 24.28 -13.66
N LEU A 171 0.41 24.72 -13.09
CA LEU A 171 -0.75 23.84 -12.93
C LEU A 171 -1.25 23.30 -14.28
N PRO A 172 -1.47 24.13 -15.33
CA PRO A 172 -1.84 23.61 -16.64
C PRO A 172 -0.82 22.65 -17.23
N ALA A 173 0.48 22.93 -17.09
CA ALA A 173 1.54 22.05 -17.59
C ALA A 173 1.52 20.67 -16.88
N ILE A 174 1.29 20.64 -15.57
CA ILE A 174 1.11 19.37 -14.83
C ILE A 174 -0.12 18.62 -15.36
N LEU A 175 -1.26 19.32 -15.51
CA LEU A 175 -2.51 18.74 -16.03
C LEU A 175 -2.39 18.21 -17.46
N ASP A 176 -1.58 18.85 -18.31
CA ASP A 176 -1.29 18.37 -19.67
C ASP A 176 -0.58 17.00 -19.65
N THR A 177 0.11 16.68 -18.55
CA THR A 177 0.73 15.36 -18.36
C THR A 177 -0.15 14.36 -17.61
N LEU A 178 -1.27 14.78 -17.01
CA LEU A 178 -2.12 13.89 -16.23
C LEU A 178 -2.91 12.96 -17.16
N THR A 179 -2.66 11.66 -17.05
CA THR A 179 -3.40 10.59 -17.73
C THR A 179 -4.24 9.84 -16.71
N ILE A 180 -5.44 9.42 -17.09
CA ILE A 180 -6.38 8.77 -16.20
C ILE A 180 -6.87 7.49 -16.89
N ALA A 181 -6.58 6.33 -16.30
CA ALA A 181 -7.07 5.07 -16.84
C ALA A 181 -8.61 5.02 -16.80
N ASP A 182 -9.20 4.27 -17.72
CA ASP A 182 -10.64 4.00 -17.72
C ASP A 182 -11.05 3.28 -16.41
N GLN A 183 -11.91 3.95 -15.65
CA GLN A 183 -12.39 3.45 -14.35
C GLN A 183 -13.23 2.18 -14.49
N GLN A 184 -13.97 2.02 -15.60
CA GLN A 184 -14.73 0.80 -15.87
C GLN A 184 -13.79 -0.37 -16.11
N GLU A 185 -12.70 -0.13 -16.84
CA GLU A 185 -11.69 -1.15 -17.10
C GLU A 185 -10.93 -1.54 -15.83
N LEU A 186 -10.55 -0.57 -15.00
CA LEU A 186 -9.96 -0.84 -13.69
C LEU A 186 -10.90 -1.65 -12.79
N ALA A 187 -12.19 -1.30 -12.75
CA ALA A 187 -13.19 -2.04 -11.99
C ALA A 187 -13.35 -3.48 -12.50
N ARG A 188 -13.39 -3.67 -13.83
CA ARG A 188 -13.46 -4.99 -14.47
C ARG A 188 -12.24 -5.86 -14.13
N LYS A 189 -11.03 -5.30 -14.21
CA LYS A 189 -9.79 -6.00 -13.83
C LYS A 189 -9.78 -6.39 -12.35
N ARG A 190 -10.17 -5.48 -11.46
CA ARG A 190 -10.29 -5.77 -10.02
C ARG A 190 -11.30 -6.87 -9.74
N LYS A 191 -12.46 -6.82 -10.40
CA LYS A 191 -13.48 -7.84 -10.25
C LYS A 191 -12.96 -9.19 -10.73
N ALA A 192 -12.33 -9.26 -11.91
CA ALA A 192 -11.77 -10.51 -12.43
C ALA A 192 -10.70 -11.10 -11.49
N ALA A 193 -9.81 -10.26 -10.95
CA ALA A 193 -8.82 -10.68 -9.97
C ALA A 193 -9.49 -11.18 -8.68
N LEU A 194 -10.51 -10.47 -8.17
CA LEU A 194 -11.26 -10.85 -6.98
C LEU A 194 -11.99 -12.18 -7.17
N ASP A 195 -12.66 -12.37 -8.30
CA ASP A 195 -13.37 -13.61 -8.64
C ASP A 195 -12.39 -14.79 -8.67
N LEU A 196 -11.20 -14.60 -9.25
CA LEU A 196 -10.15 -15.62 -9.27
C LEU A 196 -9.61 -15.92 -7.86
N GLY A 197 -9.38 -14.88 -7.05
CA GLY A 197 -8.95 -15.02 -5.66
C GLY A 197 -9.98 -15.74 -4.79
N GLU A 198 -11.26 -15.44 -4.98
CA GLU A 198 -12.37 -16.11 -4.31
C GLU A 198 -12.47 -17.59 -4.72
N ALA A 199 -12.42 -17.90 -6.02
CA ALA A 199 -12.42 -19.26 -6.51
C ALA A 199 -11.24 -20.06 -5.94
N TRP A 200 -10.06 -19.46 -5.89
CA TRP A 200 -8.88 -20.07 -5.29
C TRP A 200 -9.06 -20.30 -3.77
N LEU A 201 -9.57 -19.30 -3.03
CA LEU A 201 -9.85 -19.45 -1.59
C LEU A 201 -10.83 -20.60 -1.32
N GLY A 202 -11.87 -20.75 -2.15
CA GLY A 202 -12.82 -21.85 -2.06
C GLY A 202 -12.21 -23.22 -2.35
N SER A 203 -11.09 -23.28 -3.07
CA SER A 203 -10.35 -24.51 -3.36
C SER A 203 -9.40 -24.95 -2.23
N LEU A 204 -9.14 -24.09 -1.24
CA LEU A 204 -8.24 -24.41 -0.14
C LEU A 204 -8.87 -25.42 0.82
N THR A 205 -8.13 -26.50 1.08
CA THR A 205 -8.49 -27.50 2.09
C THR A 205 -7.62 -27.36 3.32
N THR A 206 -8.12 -27.79 4.49
CA THR A 206 -7.32 -27.88 5.71
C THR A 206 -6.04 -28.68 5.47
N LYS A 207 -6.13 -29.82 4.78
CA LYS A 207 -4.96 -30.63 4.45
C LYS A 207 -3.91 -29.82 3.68
N ARG A 208 -4.31 -29.14 2.59
CA ARG A 208 -3.40 -28.30 1.80
C ARG A 208 -2.73 -27.20 2.64
N LEU A 209 -3.47 -26.56 3.54
CA LEU A 209 -2.93 -25.52 4.41
C LEU A 209 -1.84 -26.06 5.37
N HIS A 210 -2.02 -27.27 5.88
CA HIS A 210 -1.05 -27.92 6.76
C HIS A 210 0.15 -28.51 5.99
N ASP A 211 -0.08 -29.02 4.79
CA ASP A 211 0.96 -29.66 3.95
C ASP A 211 2.03 -28.65 3.48
N VAL A 212 1.68 -27.37 3.36
CA VAL A 212 2.63 -26.32 2.94
C VAL A 212 3.47 -25.71 4.07
N LEU A 213 3.24 -26.09 5.33
CA LEU A 213 3.97 -25.53 6.46
C LEU A 213 5.45 -25.92 6.41
N ASN A 214 6.32 -24.97 6.72
CA ASN A 214 7.77 -25.17 6.68
C ASN A 214 8.41 -25.16 8.08
N LYS A 215 9.62 -25.73 8.14
CA LYS A 215 10.51 -25.60 9.29
C LYS A 215 10.83 -24.12 9.55
N PRO A 216 11.21 -23.77 10.79
CA PRO A 216 11.60 -22.41 11.12
C PRO A 216 12.68 -21.88 10.18
N LYS A 217 12.50 -20.66 9.69
CA LYS A 217 13.41 -19.99 8.77
C LYS A 217 13.87 -18.66 9.33
N SER A 218 15.09 -18.28 8.97
CA SER A 218 15.65 -16.98 9.30
C SER A 218 16.05 -16.23 8.03
N TYR A 219 15.91 -14.91 8.06
CA TYR A 219 16.25 -14.02 6.96
C TYR A 219 17.13 -12.88 7.49
N ARG A 220 18.10 -12.47 6.68
CA ARG A 220 18.84 -11.21 6.85
C ARG A 220 18.02 -10.09 6.23
N MET A 221 18.01 -8.93 6.89
CA MET A 221 17.50 -7.68 6.30
C MET A 221 18.70 -6.86 5.83
N ILE A 222 18.76 -6.59 4.53
CA ILE A 222 19.88 -5.88 3.90
C ILE A 222 19.35 -4.59 3.28
N GLN A 223 20.01 -3.46 3.56
CA GLN A 223 19.76 -2.17 2.92
C GLN A 223 21.09 -1.58 2.47
N ASP A 224 21.20 -1.14 1.22
CA ASP A 224 22.44 -0.59 0.64
C ASP A 224 23.68 -1.47 0.89
N ALA A 225 23.52 -2.78 0.66
CA ALA A 225 24.51 -3.83 0.92
C ALA A 225 24.95 -4.02 2.39
N LYS A 226 24.29 -3.36 3.35
CA LYS A 226 24.54 -3.47 4.79
C LYS A 226 23.44 -4.28 5.48
N ASP A 227 23.82 -5.21 6.36
CA ASP A 227 22.86 -5.84 7.28
C ASP A 227 22.31 -4.81 8.26
N ILE A 228 21.00 -4.59 8.19
CA ILE A 228 20.26 -3.70 9.10
C ILE A 228 19.39 -4.47 10.08
N GLY A 229 19.17 -5.77 9.87
CA GLY A 229 18.33 -6.55 10.77
C GLY A 229 18.24 -8.03 10.44
N TYR A 230 17.27 -8.69 11.07
CA TYR A 230 16.90 -10.07 10.80
C TYR A 230 15.40 -10.31 11.02
N MET A 231 14.88 -11.36 10.39
CA MET A 231 13.54 -11.91 10.60
C MET A 231 13.63 -13.40 10.89
N HIS A 232 12.82 -13.90 11.80
CA HIS A 232 12.63 -15.31 12.07
C HIS A 232 11.15 -15.66 11.93
N VAL A 233 10.86 -16.70 11.15
CA VAL A 233 9.50 -17.17 10.87
C VAL A 233 9.37 -18.60 11.36
N GLN A 234 8.33 -18.86 12.14
CA GLN A 234 7.96 -20.20 12.59
C GLN A 234 6.51 -20.47 12.21
N GLU A 235 6.29 -21.62 11.60
CA GLU A 235 4.99 -22.09 11.15
C GLU A 235 4.69 -23.42 11.82
N SER A 236 3.45 -23.62 12.26
CA SER A 236 3.06 -24.89 12.90
C SER A 236 1.56 -25.12 12.87
N SER A 237 1.18 -26.39 12.81
CA SER A 237 -0.16 -26.83 13.23
C SER A 237 -0.24 -26.77 14.75
N THR A 238 -1.27 -26.14 15.29
CA THR A 238 -1.43 -26.01 16.74
C THR A 238 -2.91 -25.87 17.12
N THR A 239 -3.16 -25.82 18.43
CA THR A 239 -4.49 -25.58 18.99
C THR A 239 -4.51 -24.27 19.77
N VAL A 240 -5.38 -23.35 19.39
CA VAL A 240 -5.59 -22.07 20.08
C VAL A 240 -7.04 -21.99 20.51
N HIS A 241 -7.29 -21.77 21.81
CA HIS A 241 -8.64 -21.73 22.39
C HIS A 241 -9.51 -22.95 22.05
N GLY A 242 -8.92 -24.14 22.09
CA GLY A 242 -9.61 -25.41 21.79
C GLY A 242 -9.88 -25.66 20.31
N LYS A 243 -9.44 -24.77 19.41
CA LYS A 243 -9.56 -24.95 17.96
C LYS A 243 -8.23 -25.33 17.36
N ARG A 244 -8.20 -26.42 16.58
CA ARG A 244 -7.06 -26.78 15.74
C ARG A 244 -6.97 -25.79 14.56
N GLY A 245 -5.76 -25.45 14.19
CA GLY A 245 -5.50 -24.52 13.10
C GLY A 245 -4.02 -24.41 12.76
N VAL A 246 -3.72 -23.42 11.92
CA VAL A 246 -2.35 -23.05 11.55
C VAL A 246 -1.95 -21.78 12.28
N ARG A 247 -0.76 -21.79 12.87
CA ARG A 247 -0.12 -20.63 13.50
C ARG A 247 1.13 -20.21 12.74
N ILE A 248 1.27 -18.91 12.53
CA ILE A 248 2.50 -18.28 12.04
C ILE A 248 2.99 -17.30 13.09
N ALA A 249 4.22 -17.47 13.54
CA ALA A 249 4.90 -16.56 14.45
C ALA A 249 6.09 -15.93 13.72
N VAL A 250 6.13 -14.61 13.70
CA VAL A 250 7.21 -13.85 13.08
C VAL A 250 7.85 -12.97 14.14
N GLN A 251 9.16 -13.03 14.26
CA GLN A 251 9.94 -12.09 15.05
C GLN A 251 10.88 -11.38 14.11
N TRP A 252 10.90 -10.05 14.14
CA TRP A 252 11.89 -9.30 13.40
C TRP A 252 12.50 -8.18 14.24
N HIS A 253 13.70 -7.81 13.87
CA HIS A 253 14.49 -6.75 14.47
C HIS A 253 15.26 -6.04 13.37
N MET A 254 15.27 -4.71 13.40
CA MET A 254 16.10 -3.90 12.53
C MET A 254 16.60 -2.64 13.25
N GLU A 255 17.68 -2.06 12.74
CA GLU A 255 18.24 -0.79 13.15
C GLU A 255 18.27 0.16 11.95
N VAL A 256 17.57 1.29 12.05
CA VAL A 256 17.53 2.34 11.01
C VAL A 256 17.74 3.68 11.71
N ASP A 257 18.73 4.44 11.24
CA ASP A 257 19.10 5.76 11.78
C ASP A 257 19.30 5.76 13.31
N GLY A 258 19.98 4.72 13.83
CA GLY A 258 20.22 4.52 15.26
C GLY A 258 18.98 4.15 16.08
N THR A 259 17.82 4.04 15.45
CA THR A 259 16.58 3.57 16.09
C THR A 259 16.45 2.06 15.93
N GLN A 260 16.37 1.36 17.05
CA GLN A 260 16.08 -0.08 17.05
C GLN A 260 14.57 -0.28 16.99
N VAL A 261 14.12 -0.98 15.96
CA VAL A 261 12.73 -1.40 15.79
C VAL A 261 12.68 -2.91 15.87
N GLY A 262 11.78 -3.46 16.67
CA GLY A 262 11.51 -4.88 16.67
C GLY A 262 10.03 -5.15 16.72
N ALA A 263 9.57 -6.24 16.11
CA ALA A 263 8.21 -6.68 16.26
C ALA A 263 8.09 -8.18 16.46
N LYS A 264 7.03 -8.57 17.16
CA LYS A 264 6.56 -9.94 17.31
C LYS A 264 5.15 -10.03 16.78
N LEU A 265 4.95 -10.86 15.77
CA LEU A 265 3.68 -11.06 15.08
C LEU A 265 3.25 -12.50 15.33
N GLN A 266 1.99 -12.70 15.66
CA GLN A 266 1.38 -14.01 15.85
C GLN A 266 0.07 -14.03 15.09
N TYR A 267 -0.08 -15.00 14.20
CA TYR A 267 -1.26 -15.20 13.38
C TYR A 267 -1.77 -16.61 13.62
N PHE A 268 -3.09 -16.77 13.67
CA PHE A 268 -3.75 -18.04 13.79
C PHE A 268 -5.03 -18.04 12.95
N VAL A 269 -5.25 -19.12 12.21
CA VAL A 269 -6.51 -19.41 11.52
C VAL A 269 -6.97 -20.81 11.88
N ALA A 270 -8.23 -20.95 12.30
CA ALA A 270 -8.83 -22.24 12.63
C ALA A 270 -9.23 -23.02 11.36
N ASP A 271 -9.15 -24.34 11.43
CA ASP A 271 -9.36 -25.23 10.27
C ASP A 271 -10.81 -25.21 9.74
N LEU A 272 -11.81 -25.15 10.62
CA LEU A 272 -13.22 -25.44 10.29
C LEU A 272 -14.08 -24.21 10.00
N ASP A 273 -13.91 -23.15 10.78
CA ASP A 273 -14.77 -21.95 10.70
C ASP A 273 -14.03 -20.72 10.19
N GLN A 274 -12.77 -20.90 9.77
CA GLN A 274 -11.84 -19.86 9.35
C GLN A 274 -11.78 -18.68 10.33
N SER A 275 -12.08 -18.92 11.61
CA SER A 275 -11.91 -17.88 12.62
C SER A 275 -10.44 -17.53 12.71
N GLU A 276 -10.18 -16.22 12.73
CA GLU A 276 -8.84 -15.68 12.67
C GLU A 276 -8.55 -14.93 13.95
N ILE A 277 -7.34 -15.11 14.48
CA ILE A 277 -6.83 -14.35 15.60
C ILE A 277 -5.41 -13.92 15.26
N TRP A 278 -5.09 -12.65 15.48
CA TRP A 278 -3.75 -12.15 15.29
C TRP A 278 -3.35 -11.10 16.30
N GLN A 279 -2.03 -10.94 16.46
CA GLN A 279 -1.42 -9.94 17.32
C GLN A 279 -0.11 -9.46 16.69
N ILE A 280 0.11 -8.15 16.68
CA ILE A 280 1.31 -7.47 16.21
C ILE A 280 1.79 -6.59 17.36
N ALA A 281 2.94 -6.93 17.94
CA ALA A 281 3.56 -6.17 19.01
C ALA A 281 4.85 -5.54 18.49
N THR A 282 4.85 -4.21 18.31
CA THR A 282 6.01 -3.44 17.82
C THR A 282 6.64 -2.67 18.98
N THR A 283 7.95 -2.67 19.04
CA THR A 283 8.76 -1.88 19.99
C THR A 283 9.73 -1.02 19.20
N ARG A 284 9.75 0.27 19.49
CA ARG A 284 10.76 1.22 18.99
C ARG A 284 11.59 1.72 20.15
N ARG A 285 12.92 1.74 19.99
CA ARG A 285 13.87 2.29 20.96
C ARG A 285 14.73 3.31 20.25
N ALA A 286 14.60 4.57 20.65
CA ALA A 286 15.43 5.64 20.12
C ALA A 286 16.90 5.43 20.51
N ALA A 287 17.83 5.95 19.71
CA ALA A 287 19.23 6.04 20.07
C ALA A 287 19.41 6.75 21.42
N PRO A 288 20.40 6.36 22.24
CA PRO A 288 20.71 7.10 23.45
C PRO A 288 21.14 8.53 23.08
N VAL A 289 20.45 9.52 23.64
CA VAL A 289 20.88 10.93 23.54
C VAL A 289 21.82 11.22 24.72
N ALA A 290 22.93 11.92 24.48
CA ALA A 290 23.87 12.29 25.54
C ALA A 290 23.14 13.00 26.69
N GLY A 291 23.33 12.52 27.93
CA GLY A 291 22.64 13.03 29.12
C GLY A 291 21.27 12.38 29.41
N GLN A 292 20.69 11.61 28.48
CA GLN A 292 19.46 10.86 28.72
C GLN A 292 19.77 9.47 29.28
N ARG A 293 19.46 9.23 30.56
CA ARG A 293 19.76 7.95 31.24
C ARG A 293 18.97 6.75 30.69
N ASP A 294 17.75 6.98 30.20
CA ASP A 294 16.89 5.92 29.67
C ASP A 294 16.38 6.28 28.27
N PRO A 295 16.67 5.47 27.22
CA PRO A 295 16.13 5.70 25.90
C PRO A 295 14.61 5.58 25.93
N ARG A 296 13.94 6.45 25.18
CA ARG A 296 12.49 6.39 25.01
C ARG A 296 12.12 5.08 24.32
N ILE A 297 11.25 4.29 24.96
CA ILE A 297 10.70 3.06 24.39
C ILE A 297 9.24 3.32 24.07
N GLU A 298 8.86 3.13 22.81
CA GLU A 298 7.46 3.12 22.39
C GLU A 298 7.06 1.69 22.08
N ARG A 299 5.95 1.23 22.68
CA ARG A 299 5.38 -0.07 22.39
C ARG A 299 3.96 0.11 21.86
N THR A 300 3.69 -0.53 20.73
CA THR A 300 2.34 -0.63 20.17
C THR A 300 1.97 -2.09 20.11
N ILE A 301 0.77 -2.43 20.59
CA ILE A 301 0.17 -3.75 20.42
C ILE A 301 -1.12 -3.57 19.64
N GLU A 302 -1.22 -4.28 18.54
CA GLU A 302 -2.42 -4.37 17.75
C GLU A 302 -2.87 -5.83 17.73
N SER A 303 -4.15 -6.09 17.89
CA SER A 303 -4.70 -7.45 17.80
C SER A 303 -6.00 -7.45 17.04
N GLY A 304 -6.30 -8.57 16.38
CA GLY A 304 -7.53 -8.78 15.66
C GLY A 304 -8.16 -10.12 15.98
N THR A 305 -9.48 -10.14 16.01
CA THR A 305 -10.26 -11.38 16.06
C THR A 305 -11.38 -11.28 15.05
N ARG A 306 -11.40 -12.20 14.07
CA ARG A 306 -12.45 -12.31 13.07
C ARG A 306 -13.44 -13.40 13.48
N ARG A 307 -14.73 -13.05 13.47
CA ARG A 307 -15.84 -14.01 13.58
C ARG A 307 -16.86 -13.67 12.51
N GLY A 308 -17.01 -14.54 11.51
CA GLY A 308 -17.86 -14.29 10.35
C GLY A 308 -17.43 -13.03 9.58
N SER A 309 -18.39 -12.12 9.37
CA SER A 309 -18.23 -10.87 8.62
C SER A 309 -17.72 -9.68 9.44
N VAL A 310 -17.29 -9.90 10.69
CA VAL A 310 -16.79 -8.83 11.56
C VAL A 310 -15.37 -9.13 12.02
N LEU A 311 -14.45 -8.21 11.75
CA LEU A 311 -13.12 -8.16 12.34
C LEU A 311 -13.12 -7.15 13.48
N THR A 312 -12.88 -7.62 14.70
CA THR A 312 -12.67 -6.75 15.86
C THR A 312 -11.18 -6.50 16.01
N VAL A 313 -10.75 -5.25 15.82
CA VAL A 313 -9.38 -4.79 15.99
C VAL A 313 -9.26 -4.05 17.31
N ARG A 314 -8.16 -4.29 18.01
CA ARG A 314 -7.83 -3.61 19.26
C ARG A 314 -6.43 -3.05 19.21
N MET A 315 -6.26 -1.84 19.72
CA MET A 315 -4.99 -1.14 19.72
C MET A 315 -4.66 -0.59 21.09
N GLU A 316 -3.47 -0.91 21.56
CA GLU A 316 -2.87 -0.42 22.79
C GLU A 316 -1.55 0.25 22.44
N ILE A 317 -1.36 1.47 22.95
CA ILE A 317 -0.13 2.23 22.77
C ILE A 317 0.39 2.57 24.15
N ASP A 318 1.54 2.00 24.49
CA ASP A 318 2.25 2.29 25.73
C ASP A 318 3.46 3.19 25.43
N LYS A 319 3.41 4.41 25.98
CA LYS A 319 4.45 5.43 25.90
C LYS A 319 5.09 5.63 27.28
N GLY A 320 5.59 4.56 27.88
CA GLY A 320 6.25 4.58 29.18
C GLY A 320 7.77 4.78 29.14
N THR A 321 8.33 5.41 30.18
CA THR A 321 9.76 5.27 30.54
C THR A 321 9.97 3.95 31.29
N ARG A 322 11.21 3.40 31.28
CA ARG A 322 11.55 2.08 31.84
C ARG A 322 11.03 1.80 33.26
N ARG A 323 10.82 2.84 34.08
CA ARG A 323 10.45 2.71 35.51
C ARG A 323 9.09 2.05 35.76
N ASN A 324 8.13 2.11 34.83
CA ASN A 324 6.81 1.50 35.04
C ASN A 324 6.72 0.03 34.56
N ARG A 325 7.83 -0.57 34.12
CA ARG A 325 7.82 -1.84 33.38
C ARG A 325 7.98 -3.10 34.23
N ALA A 326 8.36 -2.99 35.50
CA ALA A 326 8.59 -4.16 36.36
C ALA A 326 7.34 -5.04 36.53
N ASP A 327 6.14 -4.48 36.37
CA ASP A 327 4.88 -5.15 36.69
C ASP A 327 4.14 -5.75 35.48
N THR A 328 4.58 -5.50 34.25
CA THR A 328 3.95 -6.11 33.06
C THR A 328 4.91 -7.11 32.42
N PRO A 329 4.83 -8.41 32.80
CA PRO A 329 5.65 -9.43 32.16
C PRO A 329 5.43 -9.41 30.65
N PRO A 330 6.48 -9.63 29.84
CA PRO A 330 6.30 -9.79 28.40
C PRO A 330 5.27 -10.92 28.16
N PRO A 331 4.43 -10.82 27.11
CA PRO A 331 3.54 -11.90 26.74
C PRO A 331 4.37 -13.18 26.64
N ARG A 332 3.99 -14.24 27.37
CA ARG A 332 4.67 -15.53 27.24
C ARG A 332 4.53 -16.00 25.78
N ASP A 333 5.61 -16.53 25.21
CA ASP A 333 5.58 -17.04 23.84
C ASP A 333 4.46 -18.08 23.72
N GLY A 334 3.50 -17.82 22.84
CA GLY A 334 2.34 -18.69 22.59
C GLY A 334 1.02 -18.26 23.23
N THR A 335 0.98 -17.29 24.14
CA THR A 335 -0.30 -16.71 24.60
C THR A 335 -0.64 -15.47 23.78
N ILE A 336 -1.65 -15.59 22.92
CA ILE A 336 -2.36 -14.44 22.38
C ILE A 336 -3.02 -13.74 23.58
N LEU A 337 -2.76 -12.44 23.74
CA LEU A 337 -3.14 -11.69 24.95
C LEU A 337 -4.65 -11.76 25.21
N ARG A 338 -4.99 -11.86 26.50
CA ARG A 338 -6.37 -11.86 26.98
C ARG A 338 -7.02 -10.47 26.87
N PRO A 339 -8.36 -10.39 26.80
CA PRO A 339 -9.11 -9.27 26.22
C PRO A 339 -9.29 -8.00 27.07
N GLU A 340 -8.57 -7.76 28.17
CA GLU A 340 -9.08 -6.88 29.24
C GLU A 340 -8.18 -5.70 29.62
N ASP A 341 -7.55 -5.00 28.67
CA ASP A 341 -7.10 -3.63 28.95
C ASP A 341 -8.25 -2.63 28.63
N PRO A 342 -8.85 -1.97 29.63
CA PRO A 342 -9.90 -0.97 29.41
C PRO A 342 -9.43 0.26 28.62
N ARG A 343 -8.11 0.45 28.45
CA ARG A 343 -7.54 1.55 27.66
C ARG A 343 -7.43 1.25 26.17
N ALA A 344 -7.64 0.00 25.75
CA ALA A 344 -7.52 -0.39 24.36
C ALA A 344 -8.60 0.27 23.50
N ARG A 345 -8.19 0.88 22.38
CA ARG A 345 -9.15 1.36 21.37
C ARG A 345 -9.68 0.16 20.60
N VAL A 346 -10.97 -0.11 20.71
CA VAL A 346 -11.64 -1.20 19.98
C VAL A 346 -12.34 -0.65 18.76
N GLN A 347 -12.07 -1.25 17.60
CA GLN A 347 -12.70 -0.92 16.33
C GLN A 347 -13.31 -2.18 15.73
N LYS A 348 -14.56 -2.11 15.28
CA LYS A 348 -15.18 -3.17 14.49
C LYS A 348 -15.10 -2.78 13.02
N ARG A 349 -14.58 -3.68 12.20
CA ARG A 349 -14.45 -3.50 10.76
C ARG A 349 -15.31 -4.55 10.05
N PRO A 350 -16.18 -4.13 9.12
CA PRO A 350 -16.86 -5.09 8.26
C PRO A 350 -15.82 -5.80 7.39
N VAL A 351 -15.96 -7.11 7.28
CA VAL A 351 -15.18 -7.96 6.39
C VAL A 351 -16.08 -8.31 5.19
N PRO A 352 -15.61 -8.08 3.95
CA PRO A 352 -16.33 -8.51 2.76
C PRO A 352 -16.65 -10.00 2.83
N SER A 353 -17.87 -10.37 2.42
CA SER A 353 -18.31 -11.78 2.40
C SER A 353 -17.52 -12.62 1.40
N THR A 354 -16.93 -11.99 0.39
CA THR A 354 -16.19 -12.63 -0.69
C THR A 354 -14.73 -12.18 -0.68
N GLY A 355 -13.83 -13.09 -1.06
CA GLY A 355 -12.42 -12.77 -1.29
C GLY A 355 -11.61 -12.30 -0.08
N TYR A 356 -12.06 -12.48 1.17
CA TYR A 356 -11.27 -12.09 2.34
C TYR A 356 -10.13 -13.09 2.64
N LEU A 357 -8.90 -12.59 2.64
CA LEU A 357 -7.67 -13.29 2.92
C LEU A 357 -7.25 -13.05 4.38
N THR A 358 -7.12 -14.13 5.15
CA THR A 358 -6.58 -14.07 6.52
C THR A 358 -5.08 -13.74 6.49
N GLN A 359 -4.54 -13.23 7.58
CA GLN A 359 -3.11 -13.01 7.75
C GLN A 359 -2.31 -14.30 7.54
N VAL A 360 -2.81 -15.45 8.03
CA VAL A 360 -2.15 -16.75 7.80
C VAL A 360 -2.10 -17.09 6.32
N HIS A 361 -3.23 -16.96 5.60
CA HIS A 361 -3.24 -17.24 4.16
C HIS A 361 -2.28 -16.33 3.40
N ALA A 362 -2.23 -15.03 3.75
CA ALA A 362 -1.32 -14.07 3.13
C ALA A 362 0.17 -14.49 3.26
N TRP A 363 0.58 -15.00 4.42
CA TRP A 363 1.96 -15.49 4.63
C TRP A 363 2.28 -16.80 3.90
N LEU A 364 1.26 -17.60 3.56
CA LEU A 364 1.44 -18.89 2.87
C LEU A 364 1.23 -18.80 1.36
N LEU A 365 0.82 -17.63 0.83
CA LEU A 365 0.57 -17.44 -0.61
C LEU A 365 1.66 -17.98 -1.54
N PRO A 366 2.97 -17.75 -1.29
CA PRO A 366 4.02 -18.30 -2.15
C PRO A 366 3.95 -19.82 -2.35
N ARG A 367 3.46 -20.57 -1.37
CA ARG A 367 3.35 -22.04 -1.46
C ARG A 367 1.97 -22.53 -1.83
N LEU A 368 0.97 -21.66 -1.76
CA LEU A 368 -0.42 -22.01 -2.01
C LEU A 368 -0.91 -21.60 -3.40
N LEU A 369 -0.35 -20.55 -4.01
CA LEU A 369 -0.67 -20.16 -5.38
C LEU A 369 -0.01 -21.11 -6.39
N PRO A 370 -0.66 -21.40 -7.53
CA PRO A 370 -0.07 -22.23 -8.58
C PRO A 370 1.09 -21.49 -9.27
N PRO A 371 2.35 -21.96 -9.14
CA PRO A 371 3.53 -21.22 -9.60
C PRO A 371 3.69 -21.23 -11.13
N ASP A 372 3.05 -22.18 -11.81
CA ASP A 372 3.10 -22.43 -13.24
C ASP A 372 2.03 -21.66 -14.04
N GLN A 373 1.10 -21.00 -13.35
CA GLN A 373 -0.03 -20.32 -13.97
C GLN A 373 0.10 -18.80 -13.80
N PRO A 374 0.55 -18.06 -14.84
CA PRO A 374 0.63 -16.62 -14.75
C PRO A 374 -0.77 -16.04 -14.58
N ALA A 375 -1.01 -15.38 -13.45
CA ALA A 375 -2.33 -14.91 -13.08
C ALA A 375 -2.25 -13.76 -12.07
N THR A 376 -3.33 -12.97 -12.02
CA THR A 376 -3.52 -11.91 -11.04
C THR A 376 -4.71 -12.24 -10.14
N TYR A 377 -4.44 -12.44 -8.86
CA TYR A 377 -5.43 -12.72 -7.83
C TYR A 377 -5.71 -11.45 -7.03
N GLY A 378 -6.97 -11.25 -6.67
CA GLY A 378 -7.45 -10.13 -5.87
C GLY A 378 -8.04 -10.63 -4.56
N PHE A 379 -7.71 -9.94 -3.47
CA PHE A 379 -8.18 -10.27 -2.14
C PHE A 379 -8.55 -9.02 -1.35
N TYR A 380 -9.49 -9.12 -0.45
CA TYR A 380 -9.62 -8.17 0.66
C TYR A 380 -8.82 -8.69 1.85
N TRP A 381 -8.11 -7.82 2.53
CA TRP A 381 -7.38 -8.21 3.74
C TRP A 381 -7.29 -7.03 4.69
N TYR A 382 -7.06 -7.31 5.97
CA TYR A 382 -6.78 -6.24 6.92
C TYR A 382 -5.33 -5.77 6.77
N HIS A 383 -5.13 -4.50 6.48
CA HIS A 383 -3.80 -3.89 6.37
C HIS A 383 -3.41 -3.25 7.70
N PRO A 384 -2.42 -3.80 8.45
CA PRO A 384 -2.10 -3.32 9.80
C PRO A 384 -1.69 -1.85 9.85
N ASP A 385 -0.81 -1.40 8.94
CA ASP A 385 -0.32 0.00 8.99
C ASP A 385 -1.43 1.03 8.71
N ARG A 386 -2.35 0.70 7.80
CA ARG A 386 -3.49 1.58 7.43
C ARG A 386 -4.72 1.39 8.32
N LYS A 387 -4.76 0.31 9.11
CA LYS A 387 -5.84 -0.03 10.05
C LYS A 387 -7.22 -0.14 9.39
N VAL A 388 -7.23 -0.60 8.14
CA VAL A 388 -8.43 -0.75 7.31
C VAL A 388 -8.36 -2.04 6.51
N VAL A 389 -9.53 -2.53 6.08
CA VAL A 389 -9.59 -3.62 5.09
C VAL A 389 -9.35 -3.01 3.71
N THR A 390 -8.35 -3.48 2.99
CA THR A 390 -7.98 -2.98 1.65
C THR A 390 -8.03 -4.08 0.63
N PHE A 391 -8.17 -3.70 -0.64
CA PHE A 391 -7.94 -4.60 -1.77
C PHE A 391 -6.43 -4.82 -1.96
N ARG A 392 -6.01 -6.07 -2.02
CA ARG A 392 -4.65 -6.57 -2.22
C ARG A 392 -4.62 -7.35 -3.52
N GLU A 393 -3.55 -7.17 -4.29
CA GLU A 393 -3.35 -7.84 -5.57
C GLU A 393 -2.09 -8.70 -5.51
N GLU A 394 -2.17 -9.91 -6.03
CA GLU A 394 -1.07 -10.88 -6.12
C GLU A 394 -0.89 -11.28 -7.58
N GLN A 395 0.30 -11.04 -8.13
CA GLN A 395 0.61 -11.44 -9.50
C GLN A 395 1.69 -12.51 -9.49
N VAL A 396 1.36 -13.68 -10.05
CA VAL A 396 2.30 -14.79 -10.25
C VAL A 396 2.89 -14.68 -11.64
N THR A 397 4.23 -14.76 -11.74
CA THR A 397 4.96 -14.77 -13.00
C THR A 397 5.96 -15.94 -12.98
N PRO A 398 5.78 -16.99 -13.81
CA PRO A 398 6.72 -18.09 -13.91
C PRO A 398 8.13 -17.63 -14.30
N ALA A 399 9.15 -18.28 -13.76
CA ALA A 399 10.56 -18.04 -14.04
C ALA A 399 11.29 -19.36 -14.34
N ILE A 400 12.56 -19.28 -14.80
CA ILE A 400 13.32 -20.47 -15.20
C ILE A 400 13.54 -21.44 -14.02
N THR A 401 13.80 -20.93 -12.82
CA THR A 401 14.15 -21.74 -11.63
C THR A 401 13.07 -21.71 -10.55
N GLY A 402 11.85 -21.27 -10.88
CA GLY A 402 10.77 -21.04 -9.91
C GLY A 402 9.78 -20.02 -10.44
N PHE A 403 9.42 -19.02 -9.63
CA PHE A 403 8.50 -17.96 -10.05
C PHE A 403 8.69 -16.71 -9.19
N GLU A 404 8.19 -15.60 -9.70
CA GLU A 404 8.07 -14.34 -8.97
C GLU A 404 6.61 -14.15 -8.53
N LEU A 405 6.43 -13.76 -7.27
CA LEU A 405 5.16 -13.29 -6.74
C LEU A 405 5.28 -11.80 -6.42
N MET A 406 4.67 -10.97 -7.26
CA MET A 406 4.52 -9.55 -6.97
C MET A 406 3.26 -9.34 -6.13
N SER A 407 3.46 -9.01 -4.85
CA SER A 407 2.42 -8.69 -3.88
C SER A 407 2.23 -7.19 -3.79
N ARG A 408 1.00 -6.70 -3.95
CA ARG A 408 0.61 -5.31 -3.70
C ARG A 408 -0.39 -5.27 -2.54
N PRO A 409 0.05 -4.94 -1.30
CA PRO A 409 -0.79 -4.99 -0.11
C PRO A 409 -1.97 -4.00 -0.13
N SER A 410 -1.80 -2.86 -0.80
CA SER A 410 -2.91 -1.99 -1.17
C SER A 410 -2.58 -1.27 -2.47
N ALA A 411 -3.59 -0.74 -3.14
CA ALA A 411 -3.41 -0.04 -4.42
C ALA A 411 -2.44 1.15 -4.36
N ASN A 412 -2.13 1.68 -3.17
CA ASN A 412 -1.22 2.80 -2.99
C ASN A 412 0.08 2.45 -2.25
N GLU A 413 0.29 1.17 -1.90
CA GLU A 413 1.57 0.67 -1.38
C GLU A 413 2.52 0.34 -2.54
N PHE A 414 3.82 0.37 -2.25
CA PHE A 414 4.81 -0.17 -3.18
C PHE A 414 4.56 -1.67 -3.36
N PRO A 415 4.65 -2.19 -4.61
CA PRO A 415 4.67 -3.61 -4.81
C PRO A 415 5.91 -4.20 -4.14
N GLN A 416 5.73 -5.37 -3.55
CA GLN A 416 6.79 -6.21 -3.02
C GLN A 416 6.99 -7.36 -3.98
N THR A 417 8.22 -7.75 -4.22
CA THR A 417 8.50 -8.90 -5.10
C THR A 417 9.12 -10.01 -4.28
N LEU A 418 8.51 -11.19 -4.31
CA LEU A 418 9.04 -12.39 -3.72
C LEU A 418 9.56 -13.27 -4.84
N HIS A 419 10.86 -13.55 -4.82
CA HIS A 419 11.49 -14.55 -5.68
C HIS A 419 11.39 -15.89 -4.96
N CYS A 420 10.81 -16.87 -5.63
CA CYS A 420 10.53 -18.17 -5.06
C CYS A 420 11.13 -19.28 -5.92
N ASP A 421 11.55 -20.38 -5.28
CA ASP A 421 11.85 -21.63 -5.98
C ASP A 421 10.57 -22.34 -6.44
N ALA A 422 10.71 -23.50 -7.09
CA ALA A 422 9.58 -24.28 -7.60
C ALA A 422 8.60 -24.77 -6.49
N ASP A 423 9.07 -24.87 -5.25
CA ASP A 423 8.28 -25.29 -4.09
C ASP A 423 7.63 -24.09 -3.36
N GLY A 424 7.79 -22.86 -3.87
CA GLY A 424 7.26 -21.65 -3.25
C GLY A 424 8.08 -21.16 -2.06
N LEU A 425 9.31 -21.63 -1.89
CA LEU A 425 10.20 -21.13 -0.85
C LEU A 425 10.84 -19.82 -1.31
N ILE A 426 10.71 -18.81 -0.46
CA ILE A 426 11.30 -17.49 -0.70
C ILE A 426 12.83 -17.62 -0.74
N THR A 427 13.44 -17.27 -1.87
CA THR A 427 14.88 -17.16 -2.08
C THR A 427 15.36 -15.71 -1.93
N GLN A 428 14.48 -14.74 -2.23
CA GLN A 428 14.71 -13.31 -2.04
C GLN A 428 13.36 -12.60 -1.90
N HIS A 429 13.26 -11.56 -1.07
CA HIS A 429 12.06 -10.73 -0.97
C HIS A 429 12.40 -9.24 -0.89
N ASP A 430 11.98 -8.51 -1.91
CA ASP A 430 12.09 -7.06 -2.04
C ASP A 430 10.89 -6.41 -1.33
N VAL A 431 11.07 -5.97 -0.07
CA VAL A 431 9.95 -5.56 0.82
C VAL A 431 9.59 -4.09 0.67
N ALA A 432 10.60 -3.25 0.43
CA ALA A 432 10.48 -1.81 0.27
C ALA A 432 11.65 -1.35 -0.62
N PRO A 433 11.57 -0.14 -1.20
CA PRO A 433 12.69 0.42 -1.96
C PRO A 433 13.99 0.34 -1.15
N GLY A 434 14.96 -0.44 -1.66
CA GLY A 434 16.28 -0.63 -1.05
C GLY A 434 16.37 -1.66 0.08
N ILE A 435 15.27 -2.29 0.54
CA ILE A 435 15.30 -3.30 1.61
C ILE A 435 15.05 -4.71 1.04
N LEU A 436 16.02 -5.58 1.29
CA LEU A 436 16.05 -6.97 0.85
C LEU A 436 15.97 -7.94 2.02
N LEU A 437 15.14 -8.98 1.90
CA LEU A 437 15.17 -10.15 2.76
C LEU A 437 15.80 -11.33 2.03
N VAL A 438 16.84 -11.91 2.61
CA VAL A 438 17.52 -13.09 2.05
C VAL A 438 17.56 -14.19 3.11
N PRO A 439 17.18 -15.45 2.77
CA PRO A 439 17.32 -16.58 3.67
C PRO A 439 18.73 -16.70 4.24
N ALA A 440 18.85 -17.03 5.52
CA ALA A 440 20.12 -17.17 6.19
C ALA A 440 20.09 -18.27 7.26
N ASP A 441 21.22 -18.95 7.44
CA ASP A 441 21.39 -19.89 8.54
C ASP A 441 21.28 -19.15 9.89
N PRO A 442 20.52 -19.68 10.87
CA PRO A 442 20.42 -19.09 12.21
C PRO A 442 21.77 -18.78 12.88
N LYS A 443 22.83 -19.55 12.60
CA LYS A 443 24.20 -19.31 13.08
C LYS A 443 24.79 -18.02 12.50
N VAL A 444 24.46 -17.69 11.25
CA VAL A 444 24.86 -16.41 10.61
C VAL A 444 24.16 -15.26 11.33
N ILE A 445 22.85 -15.36 11.56
CA ILE A 445 22.10 -14.34 12.31
C ILE A 445 22.67 -14.14 13.72
N LYS A 446 22.94 -15.24 14.44
CA LYS A 446 23.54 -15.19 15.78
C LYS A 446 24.88 -14.47 15.79
N ARG A 447 25.75 -14.77 14.83
CA ARG A 447 27.06 -14.12 14.70
C ARG A 447 26.95 -12.62 14.38
N LEU A 448 25.98 -12.21 13.57
CA LEU A 448 25.79 -10.82 13.18
C LEU A 448 25.14 -9.96 14.29
N TRP A 449 24.20 -10.55 15.05
CA TRP A 449 23.27 -9.77 15.88
C TRP A 449 23.21 -10.15 17.37
N ILE A 450 23.65 -11.34 17.77
CA ILE A 450 23.49 -11.82 19.17
C ILE A 450 24.74 -11.49 20.04
N GLY A 451 25.69 -10.70 19.53
CA GLY A 451 26.88 -10.22 20.26
C GLY A 451 27.11 -8.70 20.20
N ARG A 452 26.15 -7.95 19.65
CA ARG A 452 26.09 -6.49 19.68
C ARG A 452 25.06 -6.07 20.72
#